data_AF-A0ABD0SIP6-F1
#
_entry.id   AF-A0ABD0SIP6-F1
#
_cell.length_a   1.000
_cell.length_b   1.000
_cell.length_c   1.000
_cell.angle_alpha   90.00
_cell.angle_beta   90.00
_cell.angle_gamma   90.00
#
_symmetry.space_group_name_H-M   'P 1'
#
loop_
_entity.id
_entity.type
_entity.pdbx_description
1 polymer ?
#
loop_
_entity_poly.entity_id
_entity_poly.type
_entity_poly.pdbx_seq_one_letter_code
_entity_poly.pdbx_strand_id
1 'polypeptide(L)'
;MLGLFVAALVAVASAGVVHDGGCPEIKPVENFNVTAYQGTWYEISKFETPAEKGGKCGKAEYTVDGEIVKVKNSHIVNGVLSSIEGTAKFADDAKGSAKLLVTLNFGAVSQEQPLSVIATDYTNYAIAYNCKYDDKKKSHQDLVWVLSRSKTLEGDAKAAVDAFFKEKSKEIDASKLVPSDFSEEACKYESTSTITEPNSPVKKQ
;
A
#
# COMPACT_ATOMS: atom_id res chain seq x y z
N MET A 1 -49.72 -17.60 -7.93
CA MET A 1 -48.27 -17.75 -8.17
C MET A 1 -47.58 -16.49 -7.68
N LEU A 2 -47.10 -16.49 -6.43
CA LEU A 2 -46.41 -15.37 -5.82
C LEU A 2 -44.91 -15.64 -6.00
N GLY A 3 -44.26 -14.91 -6.90
CA GLY A 3 -42.82 -15.08 -7.15
C GLY A 3 -42.01 -14.48 -6.01
N LEU A 4 -41.32 -15.33 -5.24
CA LEU A 4 -40.27 -14.88 -4.34
C LEU A 4 -39.07 -14.43 -5.19
N PHE A 5 -38.83 -13.13 -5.25
CA PHE A 5 -37.54 -12.59 -5.65
C PHE A 5 -36.53 -12.87 -4.54
N VAL A 6 -35.64 -13.83 -4.76
CA VAL A 6 -34.44 -14.03 -3.94
C VAL A 6 -33.49 -12.88 -4.27
N ALA A 7 -33.46 -11.86 -3.42
CA ALA A 7 -32.42 -10.85 -3.46
C ALA A 7 -31.10 -11.51 -3.02
N ALA A 8 -30.24 -11.84 -3.99
CA ALA A 8 -28.87 -12.25 -3.71
C ALA A 8 -28.14 -11.04 -3.10
N LEU A 9 -27.93 -11.09 -1.78
CA LEU A 9 -26.97 -10.24 -1.07
C LEU A 9 -25.57 -10.60 -1.58
N VAL A 10 -25.12 -9.92 -2.64
CA VAL A 10 -23.72 -9.91 -3.05
C VAL A 10 -22.97 -9.02 -2.06
N ALA A 11 -22.66 -9.55 -0.88
CA ALA A 11 -21.72 -8.94 0.03
C ALA A 11 -20.29 -9.24 -0.45
N VAL A 12 -19.86 -8.59 -1.53
CA VAL A 12 -18.43 -8.57 -1.87
C VAL A 12 -17.83 -7.32 -1.23
N ALA A 13 -17.62 -7.42 0.08
CA ALA A 13 -16.67 -6.57 0.78
C ALA A 13 -15.31 -7.26 0.75
N SER A 14 -14.64 -7.27 -0.40
CA SER A 14 -13.21 -7.60 -0.44
C SER A 14 -12.43 -6.39 0.07
N ALA A 15 -12.21 -6.40 1.38
CA ALA A 15 -11.38 -5.47 2.12
C ALA A 15 -10.14 -6.24 2.59
N GLY A 16 -9.02 -6.14 1.88
CA GLY A 16 -7.78 -6.89 2.11
C GLY A 16 -7.91 -8.41 1.97
N VAL A 17 -6.78 -9.12 1.88
CA VAL A 17 -6.78 -10.59 1.81
C VAL A 17 -6.74 -11.12 3.24
N VAL A 18 -7.78 -11.85 3.65
CA VAL A 18 -7.93 -12.35 5.02
C VAL A 18 -7.66 -13.85 5.05
N HIS A 19 -6.83 -14.27 6.00
CA HIS A 19 -6.41 -15.65 6.20
C HIS A 19 -6.64 -16.07 7.66
N ASP A 20 -6.96 -17.35 7.87
CA ASP A 20 -7.03 -17.91 9.22
C ASP A 20 -5.63 -18.04 9.84
N GLY A 21 -5.54 -17.89 11.16
CA GLY A 21 -4.28 -17.99 11.89
C GLY A 21 -3.49 -16.69 12.00
N GLY A 22 -2.29 -16.79 12.56
CA GLY A 22 -1.40 -15.66 12.79
C GLY A 22 -0.71 -15.15 11.52
N CYS A 23 -0.15 -13.95 11.60
CA CYS A 23 0.65 -13.37 10.52
C CYS A 23 1.82 -14.28 10.12
N PRO A 24 2.09 -14.47 8.82
CA PRO A 24 3.24 -15.23 8.38
C PRO A 24 4.54 -14.49 8.73
N GLU A 25 5.60 -15.25 8.99
CA GLU A 25 6.92 -14.68 9.20
C GLU A 25 7.59 -14.39 7.84
N ILE A 26 7.53 -13.14 7.41
CA ILE A 26 8.19 -12.67 6.19
C ILE A 26 9.38 -11.79 6.59
N LYS A 27 10.58 -12.23 6.20
CA LYS A 27 11.82 -11.52 6.52
C LYS A 27 11.89 -10.18 5.77
N PRO A 28 12.01 -9.04 6.46
CA PRO A 28 12.29 -7.76 5.84
C PRO A 28 13.71 -7.71 5.26
N VAL A 29 13.94 -6.79 4.33
CA VAL A 29 15.29 -6.52 3.79
C VAL A 29 16.23 -6.11 4.92
N GLU A 30 17.38 -6.77 5.02
CA GLU A 30 18.42 -6.45 6.01
C GLU A 30 19.34 -5.32 5.51
N ASN A 31 20.06 -4.67 6.44
CA ASN A 31 20.96 -3.55 6.15
C ASN A 31 20.29 -2.46 5.30
N PHE A 32 19.05 -2.11 5.65
CA PHE A 32 18.20 -1.29 4.83
C PHE A 32 18.71 0.15 4.72
N ASN A 33 18.96 0.59 3.49
CA ASN A 33 19.41 1.95 3.21
C ASN A 33 18.22 2.87 2.91
N VAL A 34 17.71 3.54 3.94
CA VAL A 34 16.56 4.45 3.82
C VAL A 34 16.82 5.63 2.88
N THR A 35 18.07 6.11 2.83
CA THR A 35 18.48 7.21 1.93
C THR A 35 18.44 6.78 0.47
N ALA A 36 18.80 5.54 0.15
CA ALA A 36 18.65 4.98 -1.20
C ALA A 36 17.18 4.68 -1.53
N TYR A 37 16.36 4.38 -0.52
CA TYR A 37 14.94 4.07 -0.68
C TYR A 37 14.05 5.31 -0.87
N GLN A 38 14.50 6.50 -0.43
CA GLN A 38 13.71 7.72 -0.51
C GLN A 38 13.33 8.10 -1.95
N GLY A 39 12.45 9.09 -2.11
CA GLY A 39 11.94 9.56 -3.39
C GLY A 39 10.57 8.98 -3.72
N THR A 40 10.19 9.05 -4.99
CA THR A 40 8.87 8.60 -5.46
C THR A 40 8.88 7.11 -5.80
N TRP A 41 7.79 6.44 -5.42
CA TRP A 41 7.45 5.08 -5.78
C TRP A 41 6.03 5.05 -6.33
N TYR A 42 5.86 4.53 -7.55
CA TYR A 42 4.56 4.29 -8.16
C TYR A 42 4.05 2.92 -7.73
N GLU A 43 2.79 2.87 -7.31
CA GLU A 43 2.14 1.63 -6.88
C GLU A 43 1.66 0.85 -8.10
N ILE A 44 2.43 -0.14 -8.54
CA ILE A 44 2.16 -0.95 -9.73
C ILE A 44 1.00 -1.93 -9.51
N SER A 45 0.96 -2.55 -8.33
CA SER A 45 -0.16 -3.38 -7.92
C SER A 45 -0.23 -3.48 -6.41
N LYS A 46 -1.41 -3.83 -5.90
CA LYS A 46 -1.64 -3.95 -4.45
C LYS A 46 -2.69 -4.99 -4.11
N PHE A 47 -2.74 -5.40 -2.85
CA PHE A 47 -3.95 -5.97 -2.28
C PHE A 47 -4.94 -4.86 -2.00
N GLU A 48 -6.14 -4.96 -2.57
CA GLU A 48 -7.13 -3.87 -2.47
C GLU A 48 -7.61 -3.71 -1.02
N THR A 49 -7.52 -2.48 -0.50
CA THR A 49 -8.04 -2.09 0.81
C THR A 49 -9.25 -1.16 0.63
N PRO A 50 -10.15 -1.06 1.62
CA PRO A 50 -11.26 -0.10 1.55
C PRO A 50 -10.79 1.35 1.39
N ALA A 51 -9.63 1.70 1.96
CA ALA A 51 -9.07 3.04 1.90
C ALA A 51 -8.55 3.41 0.50
N GLU A 52 -8.18 2.41 -0.31
CA GLU A 52 -7.56 2.60 -1.62
C GLU A 52 -8.45 2.13 -2.79
N LYS A 53 -9.65 1.66 -2.47
CA LYS A 53 -10.59 1.06 -3.41
C LYS A 53 -10.91 2.01 -4.57
N GLY A 54 -10.77 1.51 -5.80
CA GLY A 54 -11.00 2.28 -7.01
C GLY A 54 -9.97 3.39 -7.28
N GLY A 55 -8.93 3.51 -6.45
CA GLY A 55 -7.84 4.46 -6.64
C GLY A 55 -6.95 4.08 -7.81
N LYS A 56 -6.61 5.08 -8.63
CA LYS A 56 -5.71 4.98 -9.79
C LYS A 56 -4.53 5.94 -9.65
N CYS A 57 -3.53 5.80 -10.52
CA CYS A 57 -2.35 6.66 -10.55
C CYS A 57 -1.69 6.82 -9.16
N GLY A 58 -1.65 5.73 -8.38
CA GLY A 58 -1.18 5.72 -7.00
C GLY A 58 0.33 5.94 -6.91
N LYS A 59 0.76 6.77 -5.96
CA LYS A 59 2.18 6.94 -5.61
C LYS A 59 2.39 7.18 -4.12
N ALA A 60 3.57 6.80 -3.66
CA ALA A 60 4.12 7.15 -2.37
C ALA A 60 5.40 7.98 -2.57
N GLU A 61 5.56 9.02 -1.76
CA GLU A 61 6.71 9.91 -1.78
C GLU A 61 7.34 9.93 -0.39
N TYR A 62 8.62 9.59 -0.35
CA TYR A 62 9.40 9.50 0.89
C TYR A 62 10.51 10.54 0.88
N THR A 63 10.61 11.34 1.94
CA THR A 63 11.70 12.32 2.12
C THR A 63 12.36 12.10 3.46
N VAL A 64 13.66 11.81 3.47
CA VAL A 64 14.42 11.64 4.71
C VAL A 64 14.66 13.01 5.35
N ASP A 65 14.34 13.12 6.64
CA ASP A 65 14.50 14.32 7.47
C ASP A 65 15.08 13.91 8.84
N GLY A 66 16.42 13.78 8.88
CA GLY A 66 17.12 13.23 10.04
C GLY A 66 16.76 11.77 10.28
N GLU A 67 16.21 11.47 11.46
CA GLU A 67 15.79 10.11 11.86
C GLU A 67 14.37 9.76 11.44
N ILE A 68 13.63 10.73 10.89
CA ILE A 68 12.24 10.57 10.45
C ILE A 68 12.18 10.61 8.93
N VAL A 69 11.27 9.83 8.34
CA VAL A 69 10.93 9.91 6.92
C VAL A 69 9.56 10.56 6.80
N LYS A 70 9.45 11.68 6.08
CA LYS A 70 8.14 12.23 5.69
C LYS A 70 7.52 11.34 4.62
N VAL A 71 6.25 11.01 4.79
CA VAL A 71 5.48 10.14 3.89
C VAL A 71 4.34 10.95 3.30
N LYS A 72 4.17 10.87 1.98
CA LYS A 72 2.99 11.36 1.28
C LYS A 72 2.49 10.30 0.31
N ASN A 73 1.29 9.81 0.53
CA ASN A 73 0.63 8.89 -0.40
C ASN A 73 -0.47 9.64 -1.14
N SER A 74 -0.64 9.36 -2.43
CA SER A 74 -1.71 9.94 -3.23
C SER A 74 -2.24 8.98 -4.28
N HIS A 75 -3.51 9.10 -4.59
CA HIS A 75 -4.18 8.38 -5.67
C HIS A 75 -5.33 9.22 -6.22
N ILE A 76 -5.87 8.82 -7.38
CA ILE A 76 -7.02 9.49 -8.00
C ILE A 76 -8.23 8.58 -7.90
N VAL A 77 -9.32 9.12 -7.35
CA VAL A 77 -10.63 8.45 -7.28
C VAL A 77 -11.65 9.41 -7.85
N ASN A 78 -12.39 8.99 -8.88
CA ASN A 78 -13.45 9.78 -9.52
C ASN A 78 -13.02 11.21 -9.90
N GLY A 79 -11.82 11.36 -10.48
CA GLY A 79 -11.28 12.67 -10.89
C GLY A 79 -10.76 13.55 -9.75
N VAL A 80 -10.69 13.04 -8.51
CA VAL A 80 -10.14 13.75 -7.35
C VAL A 80 -8.80 13.14 -6.97
N LEU A 81 -7.72 13.94 -7.01
CA LEU A 81 -6.43 13.57 -6.45
C LEU A 81 -6.51 13.67 -4.91
N SER A 82 -6.65 12.53 -4.26
CA SER A 82 -6.67 12.44 -2.80
C SER A 82 -5.27 12.13 -2.30
N SER A 83 -4.84 12.81 -1.24
CA SER A 83 -3.55 12.61 -0.61
C SER A 83 -3.64 12.51 0.91
N ILE A 84 -2.70 11.78 1.50
CA ILE A 84 -2.52 11.66 2.94
C ILE A 84 -1.04 11.79 3.28
N GLU A 85 -0.76 12.55 4.33
CA GLU A 85 0.60 12.82 4.80
C GLU A 85 0.83 12.22 6.19
N GLY A 86 2.08 11.93 6.47
CA GLY A 86 2.49 11.23 7.67
C GLY A 86 4.00 11.16 7.82
N THR A 87 4.44 10.29 8.71
CA THR A 87 5.84 10.03 8.97
C THR A 87 6.11 8.54 9.07
N ALA A 88 7.36 8.13 8.91
CA ALA A 88 7.83 6.80 9.23
C ALA A 88 9.13 6.87 10.03
N LYS A 89 9.31 5.91 10.93
CA LYS A 89 10.55 5.67 11.67
C LYS A 89 10.84 4.17 11.65
N PHE A 90 12.09 3.79 11.91
CA PHE A 90 12.41 2.39 12.16
C PHE A 90 11.69 1.89 13.42
N ALA A 91 11.23 0.65 13.41
CA ALA A 91 10.74 -0.01 14.62
C ALA A 91 11.90 -0.25 15.61
N ASP A 92 11.61 -0.28 16.92
CA ASP A 92 12.64 -0.47 17.95
C ASP A 92 13.39 -1.81 17.78
N ASP A 93 12.71 -2.84 17.26
CA ASP A 93 13.26 -4.16 16.99
C ASP A 93 13.84 -4.31 15.57
N ALA A 94 13.93 -3.22 14.78
CA ALA A 94 14.34 -3.27 13.39
C ALA A 94 15.76 -3.82 13.23
N LYS A 95 16.70 -3.49 14.12
CA LYS A 95 18.10 -3.98 14.10
C LYS A 95 18.75 -3.87 12.71
N GLY A 96 18.51 -2.76 12.00
CA GLY A 96 19.02 -2.53 10.64
C GLY A 96 18.20 -3.14 9.50
N SER A 97 17.13 -3.88 9.80
CA SER A 97 16.17 -4.35 8.80
C SER A 97 15.13 -3.30 8.44
N ALA A 98 14.46 -3.47 7.30
CA ALA A 98 13.45 -2.56 6.77
C ALA A 98 12.09 -2.64 7.48
N LYS A 99 12.09 -2.76 8.82
CA LYS A 99 10.90 -2.69 9.66
C LYS A 99 10.64 -1.25 10.08
N LEU A 100 9.48 -0.74 9.70
CA LEU A 100 9.08 0.65 9.87
C LEU A 100 7.77 0.72 10.66
N LEU A 101 7.61 1.79 11.42
CA LEU A 101 6.34 2.24 11.97
C LEU A 101 5.93 3.48 11.19
N VAL A 102 4.82 3.37 10.44
CA VAL A 102 4.28 4.44 9.61
C VAL A 102 3.09 5.07 10.32
N THR A 103 3.16 6.35 10.61
CA THR A 103 2.09 7.15 11.18
C THR A 103 1.45 8.00 10.10
N LEU A 104 0.19 7.71 9.74
CA LEU A 104 -0.60 8.52 8.80
C LEU A 104 -1.63 9.37 9.55
N ASN A 105 -1.85 10.59 9.08
CA ASN A 105 -2.73 11.56 9.73
C ASN A 105 -4.07 11.66 9.00
N PHE A 106 -5.16 11.38 9.72
CA PHE A 106 -6.55 11.46 9.30
C PHE A 106 -7.24 12.60 10.06
N GLY A 107 -7.13 13.83 9.54
CA GLY A 107 -7.52 15.03 10.27
C GLY A 107 -6.80 15.13 11.62
N ALA A 108 -7.55 15.14 12.71
CA ALA A 108 -7.01 15.22 14.07
C ALA A 108 -6.53 13.87 14.65
N VAL A 109 -6.70 12.75 13.92
CA VAL A 109 -6.35 11.41 14.39
C VAL A 109 -5.14 10.89 13.63
N SER A 110 -4.08 10.51 14.34
CA SER A 110 -2.93 9.81 13.78
C SER A 110 -3.07 8.30 13.99
N GLN A 111 -2.80 7.51 12.96
CA GLN A 111 -2.79 6.05 13.03
C GLN A 111 -1.40 5.53 12.69
N GLU A 112 -0.78 4.85 13.66
CA GLU A 112 0.48 4.14 13.47
C GLU A 112 0.22 2.69 13.03
N GLN A 113 0.96 2.23 12.03
CA GLN A 113 0.88 0.86 11.53
C GLN A 113 2.26 0.33 11.14
N PRO A 114 2.52 -0.98 11.33
CA PRO A 114 3.77 -1.58 10.89
C PRO A 114 3.83 -1.63 9.36
N LEU A 115 5.02 -1.47 8.81
CA LEU A 115 5.32 -1.70 7.40
C LEU A 115 6.70 -2.34 7.30
N SER A 116 6.83 -3.38 6.49
CA SER A 116 8.12 -3.97 6.15
C SER A 116 8.37 -3.83 4.65
N VAL A 117 9.58 -3.42 4.26
CA VAL A 117 10.04 -3.64 2.88
C VAL A 117 10.63 -5.05 2.83
N ILE A 118 9.99 -5.94 2.09
CA ILE A 118 10.33 -7.38 2.06
C ILE A 118 11.14 -7.78 0.82
N ALA A 119 11.21 -6.90 -0.18
CA ALA A 119 12.17 -6.98 -1.27
C ALA A 119 12.37 -5.59 -1.89
N THR A 120 13.59 -5.23 -2.28
CA THR A 120 13.85 -4.04 -3.10
C THR A 120 15.27 -4.09 -3.67
N ASP A 121 15.46 -3.49 -4.84
CA ASP A 121 16.77 -3.14 -5.37
C ASP A 121 17.07 -1.63 -5.23
N TYR A 122 16.20 -0.90 -4.52
CA TYR A 122 16.19 0.55 -4.30
C TYR A 122 15.94 1.42 -5.54
N THR A 123 16.37 0.97 -6.71
CA THR A 123 16.43 1.77 -7.95
C THR A 123 15.35 1.44 -8.97
N ASN A 124 14.69 0.28 -8.88
CA ASN A 124 13.67 -0.11 -9.85
C ASN A 124 12.39 -0.59 -9.18
N TYR A 125 12.47 -1.46 -8.18
CA TYR A 125 11.29 -2.05 -7.54
C TYR A 125 11.39 -2.11 -6.02
N ALA A 126 10.23 -2.18 -5.37
CA ALA A 126 10.12 -2.56 -3.98
C ALA A 126 8.83 -3.35 -3.76
N ILE A 127 8.81 -4.23 -2.76
CA ILE A 127 7.61 -4.90 -2.27
C ILE A 127 7.47 -4.53 -0.80
N ALA A 128 6.40 -3.82 -0.48
CA ALA A 128 6.06 -3.44 0.88
C ALA A 128 4.93 -4.34 1.40
N TYR A 129 4.98 -4.66 2.68
CA TYR A 129 4.07 -5.60 3.33
C TYR A 129 3.66 -5.14 4.72
N ASN A 130 2.41 -5.36 5.05
CA ASN A 130 1.85 -5.19 6.38
C ASN A 130 0.88 -6.34 6.65
N CYS A 131 0.94 -6.88 7.87
CA CYS A 131 -0.01 -7.87 8.35
C CYS A 131 -0.74 -7.34 9.59
N LYS A 132 -2.07 -7.40 9.55
CA LYS A 132 -2.95 -6.98 10.66
C LYS A 132 -3.66 -8.18 11.25
N TYR A 133 -3.20 -8.64 12.41
CA TYR A 133 -3.83 -9.75 13.14
C TYR A 133 -5.07 -9.27 13.93
N ASP A 134 -6.18 -9.99 13.81
CA ASP A 134 -7.42 -9.80 14.56
C ASP A 134 -7.56 -10.92 15.60
N ASP A 135 -7.25 -10.60 16.86
CA ASP A 135 -7.28 -11.60 17.94
C ASP A 135 -8.68 -12.16 18.22
N LYS A 136 -9.75 -11.41 17.92
CA LYS A 136 -11.13 -11.87 18.13
C LYS A 136 -11.51 -12.92 17.09
N LYS A 137 -11.10 -12.71 15.85
CA LYS A 137 -11.39 -13.63 14.73
C LYS A 137 -10.35 -14.73 14.57
N LYS A 138 -9.20 -14.63 15.25
CA LYS A 138 -8.05 -15.53 15.10
C LYS A 138 -7.61 -15.64 13.64
N SER A 139 -7.63 -14.50 12.96
CA SER A 139 -7.29 -14.34 11.55
C SER A 139 -6.38 -13.14 11.37
N HIS A 140 -5.74 -13.03 10.21
CA HIS A 140 -4.99 -11.85 9.83
C HIS A 140 -5.40 -11.33 8.45
N GLN A 141 -5.10 -10.06 8.22
CA GLN A 141 -5.27 -9.39 6.94
C GLN A 141 -3.90 -8.99 6.39
N ASP A 142 -3.62 -9.42 5.17
CA ASP A 142 -2.43 -9.01 4.43
C ASP A 142 -2.69 -7.76 3.60
N LEU A 143 -1.71 -6.88 3.60
CA LEU A 143 -1.61 -5.73 2.73
C LEU A 143 -0.24 -5.80 2.05
N VAL A 144 -0.26 -5.78 0.72
CA VAL A 144 0.93 -5.87 -0.12
C VAL A 144 0.87 -4.74 -1.14
N TRP A 145 2.00 -4.11 -1.38
CA TRP A 145 2.19 -3.14 -2.47
C TRP A 145 3.44 -3.52 -3.26
N VAL A 146 3.28 -3.68 -4.57
CA VAL A 146 4.37 -3.74 -5.53
C VAL A 146 4.61 -2.33 -6.03
N LEU A 147 5.80 -1.83 -5.79
CA LEU A 147 6.20 -0.46 -6.08
C LEU A 147 7.27 -0.45 -7.17
N SER A 148 7.28 0.59 -8.00
CA SER A 148 8.30 0.84 -9.02
C SER A 148 8.75 2.29 -9.03
N ARG A 149 10.01 2.54 -9.43
CA ARG A 149 10.49 3.91 -9.70
C ARG A 149 9.89 4.51 -10.97
N SER A 150 9.29 3.68 -11.82
CA SER A 150 8.57 4.08 -13.04
C SER A 150 7.10 3.68 -12.97
N LYS A 151 6.25 4.28 -13.82
CA LYS A 151 4.82 3.93 -13.91
C LYS A 151 4.55 2.54 -14.50
N THR A 152 5.59 1.89 -15.02
CA THR A 152 5.57 0.50 -15.48
C THR A 152 6.66 -0.29 -14.77
N LEU A 153 6.52 -1.62 -14.78
CA LEU A 153 7.50 -2.55 -14.23
C LEU A 153 7.79 -3.63 -15.27
N GLU A 154 9.01 -3.62 -15.80
CA GLU A 154 9.42 -4.43 -16.95
C GLU A 154 10.84 -4.99 -16.74
N GLY A 155 11.29 -5.86 -17.65
CA GLY A 155 12.65 -6.41 -17.64
C GLY A 155 13.02 -7.14 -16.35
N ASP A 156 14.27 -6.97 -15.91
CA ASP A 156 14.84 -7.66 -14.75
C ASP A 156 14.09 -7.36 -13.44
N ALA A 157 13.59 -6.13 -13.27
CA ALA A 157 12.82 -5.75 -12.09
C ALA A 157 11.49 -6.53 -12.00
N LYS A 158 10.80 -6.69 -13.14
CA LYS A 158 9.61 -7.55 -13.20
C LYS A 158 9.94 -9.01 -12.91
N ALA A 159 11.02 -9.53 -13.50
CA ALA A 159 11.44 -10.90 -13.25
C ALA A 159 11.78 -11.15 -11.77
N ALA A 160 12.42 -10.20 -11.10
CA ALA A 160 12.71 -10.27 -9.67
C ALA A 160 11.45 -10.27 -8.80
N VAL A 161 10.47 -9.43 -9.12
CA VAL A 161 9.15 -9.42 -8.44
C VAL A 161 8.41 -10.74 -8.64
N ASP A 162 8.36 -11.25 -9.87
CA ASP A 162 7.69 -12.53 -10.19
C ASP A 162 8.38 -13.70 -9.45
N ALA A 163 9.71 -13.71 -9.39
CA ALA A 163 10.48 -14.70 -8.65
C ALA A 163 10.21 -14.64 -7.14
N PHE A 164 10.13 -13.44 -6.57
CA PHE A 164 9.80 -13.24 -5.16
C PHE A 164 8.44 -13.85 -4.80
N PHE A 165 7.39 -13.54 -5.55
CA PHE A 165 6.05 -14.08 -5.28
C PHE A 165 5.96 -15.59 -5.53
N LYS A 166 6.74 -16.13 -6.47
CA LYS A 166 6.85 -17.57 -6.64
C LYS A 166 7.45 -18.24 -5.41
N GLU A 167 8.54 -17.68 -4.87
CA GLU A 167 9.18 -18.17 -3.65
C GLU A 167 8.25 -18.06 -2.43
N LYS A 168 7.55 -16.94 -2.28
CA LYS A 168 6.65 -16.64 -1.16
C LYS A 168 5.19 -17.06 -1.40
N SER A 169 4.95 -17.98 -2.33
CA SER A 169 3.59 -18.36 -2.75
C SER A 169 2.77 -19.07 -1.67
N LYS A 170 3.41 -19.53 -0.58
CA LYS A 170 2.70 -20.10 0.57
C LYS A 170 2.23 -19.04 1.56
N GLU A 171 2.92 -17.91 1.60
CA GLU A 171 2.69 -16.80 2.51
C GLU A 171 1.87 -15.69 1.85
N ILE A 172 2.08 -15.43 0.56
CA ILE A 172 1.41 -14.36 -0.20
C ILE A 172 0.83 -14.91 -1.51
N ASP A 173 -0.48 -14.84 -1.66
CA ASP A 173 -1.18 -15.19 -2.90
C ASP A 173 -1.15 -14.01 -3.90
N ALA A 174 -0.17 -14.01 -4.79
CA ALA A 174 -0.01 -12.98 -5.82
C ALA A 174 -1.20 -12.88 -6.79
N SER A 175 -2.08 -13.89 -6.88
CA SER A 175 -3.30 -13.80 -7.70
C SER A 175 -4.30 -12.76 -7.17
N LYS A 176 -4.12 -12.31 -5.92
CA LYS A 176 -4.93 -11.25 -5.30
C LYS A 176 -4.42 -9.84 -5.58
N LEU A 177 -3.27 -9.69 -6.22
CA LEU A 177 -2.76 -8.38 -6.62
C LEU A 177 -3.65 -7.76 -7.69
N VAL A 178 -4.12 -6.55 -7.44
CA VAL A 178 -4.86 -5.73 -8.39
C VAL A 178 -3.87 -4.74 -9.01
N PRO A 179 -3.71 -4.71 -10.35
CA PRO A 179 -2.84 -3.75 -11.01
C PRO A 179 -3.43 -2.34 -10.96
N SER A 180 -2.56 -1.34 -10.81
CA SER A 180 -2.92 0.07 -10.90
C SER A 180 -2.91 0.55 -12.35
N ASP A 181 -3.78 1.52 -12.63
CA ASP A 181 -3.90 2.15 -13.95
C ASP A 181 -3.13 3.48 -13.95
N PHE A 182 -2.11 3.57 -14.81
CA PHE A 182 -1.27 4.75 -15.03
C PHE A 182 -1.44 5.36 -16.43
N SER A 183 -2.50 4.99 -17.15
CA SER A 183 -2.85 5.66 -18.41
C SER A 183 -3.01 7.17 -18.20
N GLU A 184 -2.81 7.96 -19.26
CA GLU A 184 -2.98 9.41 -19.18
C GLU A 184 -4.36 9.79 -18.64
N GLU A 185 -5.40 9.06 -19.04
CA GLU A 185 -6.77 9.30 -18.57
C GLU A 185 -6.94 8.98 -17.08
N ALA A 186 -6.38 7.87 -16.61
CA ALA A 186 -6.42 7.50 -15.19
C ALA A 186 -5.65 8.46 -14.28
N CYS A 187 -4.64 9.14 -14.84
CA CYS A 187 -3.82 10.12 -14.13
C CYS A 187 -4.36 11.55 -14.21
N LYS A 188 -5.50 11.80 -14.88
CA LYS A 188 -6.17 13.10 -14.87
C LYS A 188 -7.00 13.29 -13.61
N TYR A 189 -6.97 14.50 -13.07
CA TYR A 189 -7.82 14.92 -11.97
C TYR A 189 -8.24 16.37 -12.20
N GLU A 190 -9.41 16.73 -11.68
CA GLU A 190 -10.01 18.07 -11.79
C GLU A 190 -9.92 18.82 -10.46
N SER A 191 -9.66 18.10 -9.37
CA SER A 191 -9.60 18.66 -8.04
C SER A 191 -8.70 17.83 -7.12
N THR A 192 -8.32 18.43 -6.00
CA THR A 192 -7.45 17.82 -4.99
C THR A 192 -8.12 17.79 -3.62
N SER A 193 -7.82 16.77 -2.83
CA SER A 193 -8.24 16.63 -1.43
C SER A 193 -7.08 16.14 -0.57
N THR A 194 -6.93 16.70 0.63
CA THR A 194 -5.90 16.27 1.61
C THR A 194 -6.59 15.70 2.84
N ILE A 195 -6.51 14.39 3.02
CA ILE A 195 -7.14 13.64 4.13
C ILE A 195 -6.60 14.10 5.49
N THR A 196 -5.37 14.60 5.54
CA THR A 196 -4.70 15.06 6.75
C THR A 196 -5.29 16.35 7.34
N GLU A 197 -6.02 17.18 6.58
CA GLU A 197 -6.59 18.42 7.14
C GLU A 197 -8.01 18.17 7.69
N PRO A 198 -8.34 18.59 8.93
CA PRO A 198 -9.61 18.26 9.59
C PRO A 198 -10.90 18.74 8.91
N ASN A 199 -10.83 19.49 7.81
CA ASN A 199 -11.98 20.00 7.05
C ASN A 199 -11.58 20.33 5.60
N SER A 200 -10.69 19.56 4.96
CA SER A 200 -10.19 19.85 3.61
C SER A 200 -11.34 20.10 2.61
N PRO A 201 -11.57 21.34 2.16
CA PRO A 201 -12.47 21.57 1.05
C PRO A 201 -11.81 21.01 -0.21
N VAL A 202 -12.58 20.33 -1.05
CA VAL A 202 -12.11 19.90 -2.38
C VAL A 202 -11.69 21.15 -3.16
N LYS A 203 -10.39 21.30 -3.43
CA LYS A 203 -9.85 22.44 -4.18
C LYS A 203 -9.92 22.11 -5.67
N LYS A 204 -10.69 22.88 -6.43
CA LYS A 204 -10.74 22.77 -7.90
C LYS A 204 -9.47 23.36 -8.51
N GLN A 205 -8.95 22.71 -9.55
CA GLN A 205 -7.76 23.17 -10.29
C GLN A 205 -8.10 24.32 -11.24
#